data_AF-A0A9Q0XQR6-F1
#
_entry.id   AF-A0A9Q0XQR6-F1
#
_cell.length_a   1.000
_cell.length_b   1.000
_cell.length_c   1.000
_cell.angle_alpha   90.00
_cell.angle_beta   90.00
_cell.angle_gamma   90.00
#
_symmetry.space_group_name_H-M   'P 1'
#
loop_
_entity.id
_entity.type
_entity.pdbx_description
1 polymer ?
#
loop_
_entity_poly.entity_id
_entity_poly.type
_entity_poly.pdbx_seq_one_letter_code
_entity_poly.pdbx_strand_id
1 'polypeptide(L)'
;MLDQSNERKPLTFTRLKTTVSSNRRFTVPAVSHRIEELSQSKKVHSDIRKPRSVPEWSVAVTALKAKASPRLKELAQPRPCPAGWEFNRSPYSVVTKAALSALPSE
;
A
#
# COMPACT_ATOMS: atom_id res chain seq x y z
N MET A 1 -16.98 43.82 11.70
CA MET A 1 -15.95 42.76 11.65
C MET A 1 -15.57 42.59 10.19
N LEU A 2 -14.30 42.76 9.86
CA LEU A 2 -13.81 42.93 8.49
C LEU A 2 -13.89 41.62 7.70
N ASP A 3 -14.47 41.70 6.50
CA ASP A 3 -14.45 40.67 5.47
C ASP A 3 -13.03 40.56 4.91
N GLN A 4 -12.29 39.53 5.31
CA GLN A 4 -10.97 39.25 4.76
C GLN A 4 -11.14 38.48 3.45
N SER A 5 -11.25 39.24 2.36
CA SER A 5 -11.08 38.73 1.00
C SER A 5 -9.74 38.01 0.89
N ASN A 6 -9.80 36.67 0.87
CA ASN A 6 -8.63 35.81 0.72
C ASN A 6 -8.17 35.83 -0.74
N GLU A 7 -7.40 36.85 -1.09
CA GLU A 7 -6.74 36.92 -2.39
C GLU A 7 -5.64 35.86 -2.49
N ARG A 8 -6.03 34.68 -2.98
CA ARG A 8 -5.06 33.66 -3.41
C ARG A 8 -4.36 34.16 -4.67
N LYS A 9 -3.22 34.83 -4.49
CA LYS A 9 -2.32 35.20 -5.58
C LYS A 9 -1.99 33.94 -6.40
N PRO A 10 -2.15 33.96 -7.74
CA PRO A 10 -1.79 32.82 -8.55
C PRO A 10 -0.29 32.58 -8.44
N LEU A 11 0.11 31.32 -8.22
CA LEU A 11 1.51 30.94 -8.25
C LEU A 11 2.00 31.06 -9.70
N THR A 12 2.55 32.22 -10.05
CA THR A 12 3.21 32.42 -11.34
C THR A 12 4.55 31.69 -11.32
N PHE A 13 4.66 30.62 -12.12
CA PHE A 13 5.91 29.86 -12.26
C PHE A 13 6.91 30.68 -13.09
N THR A 14 7.71 31.50 -12.43
CA THR A 14 8.77 32.27 -13.08
C THR A 14 9.91 31.32 -13.46
N ARG A 15 10.19 31.20 -14.77
CA ARG A 15 11.26 30.35 -15.30
C ARG A 15 12.62 30.79 -14.77
N LEU A 16 13.25 29.94 -13.97
CA LEU A 16 14.63 30.15 -13.53
C LEU A 16 15.56 30.18 -14.75
N LYS A 17 16.37 31.24 -14.86
CA LYS A 17 17.42 31.35 -15.88
C LYS A 17 18.59 30.46 -15.45
N THR A 18 18.62 29.24 -15.96
CA THR A 18 19.75 28.32 -15.78
C THR A 18 20.93 28.81 -16.62
N THR A 19 22.02 29.22 -15.97
CA THR A 19 23.32 29.36 -16.65
C THR A 19 23.86 27.95 -16.87
N VAL A 20 23.59 27.40 -18.06
CA VAL A 20 24.06 26.07 -18.45
C VAL A 20 25.57 26.14 -18.68
N SER A 21 26.33 25.46 -17.81
CA SER A 21 27.73 25.11 -18.05
C SER A 21 27.89 24.51 -19.45
N SER A 22 28.75 25.14 -20.23
CA SER A 22 28.82 25.14 -21.70
C SER A 22 29.22 23.81 -22.39
N ASN A 23 29.16 22.66 -21.71
CA ASN A 23 29.64 21.39 -22.28
C ASN A 23 28.67 20.21 -22.09
N ARG A 24 27.36 20.45 -22.11
CA ARG A 24 26.38 19.37 -22.30
C ARG A 24 25.78 19.44 -23.70
N ARG A 25 26.13 18.47 -24.54
CA ARG A 25 25.42 18.20 -25.80
C ARG A 25 24.03 17.68 -25.44
N PHE A 26 23.06 18.59 -25.39
CA PHE A 26 21.66 18.20 -25.26
C PHE A 26 21.11 18.04 -26.68
N THR A 27 20.74 16.82 -27.05
CA THR A 27 20.01 16.59 -28.30
C THR A 27 18.60 17.15 -28.09
N VAL A 28 18.23 18.18 -28.86
CA VAL A 28 16.83 18.64 -28.88
C VAL A 28 16.01 17.50 -29.48
N PRO A 29 15.09 16.86 -28.72
CA PRO A 29 14.28 15.80 -29.29
C PRO A 29 13.38 16.42 -30.37
N ALA A 30 13.66 16.08 -31.63
CA ALA A 30 12.72 16.33 -32.71
C ALA A 30 11.53 15.39 -32.50
N VAL A 31 10.33 15.96 -32.35
CA VAL A 31 9.11 15.18 -32.22
C VAL A 31 8.84 14.53 -33.58
N SER A 32 9.10 13.22 -33.68
CA SER A 32 8.68 12.44 -34.84
C SER A 32 7.17 12.18 -34.75
N HIS A 33 6.54 11.91 -35.89
CA HIS A 33 5.11 11.55 -35.95
C HIS A 33 4.74 10.43 -34.96
N ARG A 34 5.63 9.45 -34.78
CA ARG A 34 5.44 8.36 -33.83
C ARG A 34 5.41 8.82 -32.36
N ILE A 35 6.25 9.79 -32.00
CA ILE A 35 6.29 10.36 -30.65
C ILE A 35 5.01 11.15 -30.39
N GLU A 36 4.51 11.87 -31.40
CA GLU A 36 3.23 12.56 -31.32
C GLU A 36 2.07 11.58 -31.07
N GLU A 37 1.97 10.49 -31.84
CA GLU A 37 0.99 9.43 -31.60
C GLU A 37 1.08 8.82 -30.20
N LEU A 38 2.29 8.57 -29.70
CA LEU A 38 2.51 7.99 -28.38
C LEU A 38 2.18 8.94 -27.24
N SER A 39 2.34 10.24 -27.48
CA SER A 39 1.99 11.28 -26.51
C SER A 39 0.46 11.40 -26.33
N GLN A 40 -0.32 10.94 -27.31
CA GLN A 40 -1.77 10.92 -27.19
C GLN A 40 -2.23 9.85 -26.20
N SER A 41 -3.21 10.19 -25.36
CA SER A 41 -3.84 9.21 -24.48
C SER A 41 -4.52 8.10 -25.27
N LYS A 42 -4.49 6.87 -24.76
CA LYS A 42 -5.21 5.75 -25.38
C LYS A 42 -6.71 6.04 -25.43
N LYS A 43 -7.34 5.70 -26.56
CA LYS A 43 -8.78 5.76 -26.71
C LYS A 43 -9.43 4.73 -25.77
N VAL A 44 -10.47 5.15 -25.07
CA VAL A 44 -11.34 4.25 -24.29
C VAL A 44 -12.05 3.33 -25.29
N HIS A 45 -11.95 2.02 -25.07
CA HIS A 45 -12.63 1.01 -25.90
C HIS A 45 -14.15 1.12 -25.72
N SER A 46 -14.91 0.85 -26.79
CA SER A 46 -16.38 0.96 -26.84
C SER A 46 -17.07 0.18 -25.72
N ASP A 47 -16.48 -0.95 -25.33
CA ASP A 47 -17.10 -1.90 -24.41
C ASP A 47 -16.75 -1.59 -22.95
N ILE A 48 -15.92 -0.56 -22.70
CA ILE A 48 -15.61 -0.11 -21.34
C ILE A 48 -16.87 0.53 -20.75
N ARG A 49 -17.48 -0.21 -19.81
CA ARG A 49 -18.57 0.32 -19.00
C ARG A 49 -18.05 1.50 -18.18
N LYS A 50 -18.85 2.56 -18.11
CA LYS A 50 -18.55 3.72 -17.26
C LYS A 50 -18.27 3.26 -15.83
N PRO A 51 -17.35 3.93 -15.10
CA PRO A 51 -17.16 3.68 -13.68
C PRO A 51 -18.50 3.71 -12.96
N ARG A 52 -18.68 2.83 -11.97
CA ARG A 52 -19.88 2.84 -11.12
C ARG A 52 -20.03 4.23 -10.49
N SER A 53 -21.24 4.77 -10.48
CA SER A 53 -21.53 6.09 -9.88
C SER A 53 -21.24 6.16 -8.39
N VAL A 54 -21.34 5.02 -7.69
CA VAL A 54 -20.93 4.85 -6.29
C VAL A 54 -19.76 3.86 -6.25
N PRO A 55 -18.63 4.20 -5.61
CA PRO A 55 -17.49 3.27 -5.48
C PRO A 55 -17.79 2.09 -4.53
N GLU A 56 -18.92 2.11 -3.83
CA GLU A 56 -19.29 1.11 -2.83
C GLU A 56 -20.10 -0.06 -3.43
N TRP A 57 -19.92 -1.24 -2.85
CA TRP A 57 -20.72 -2.42 -3.13
C TRP A 57 -21.87 -2.51 -2.15
N SER A 58 -23.11 -2.54 -2.67
CA SER A 58 -24.28 -2.72 -1.82
C SER A 58 -24.23 -4.07 -1.11
N VAL A 59 -24.17 -4.06 0.22
CA VAL A 59 -24.29 -5.26 1.03
C VAL A 59 -25.78 -5.55 1.26
N ALA A 60 -26.19 -6.80 1.09
CA ALA A 60 -27.57 -7.21 1.33
C ALA A 60 -27.95 -6.97 2.80
N VAL A 61 -29.17 -6.47 3.05
CA VAL A 61 -29.66 -6.20 4.42
C VAL A 61 -29.65 -7.45 5.30
N THR A 62 -29.86 -8.63 4.70
CA THR A 62 -29.78 -9.93 5.38
C THR A 62 -28.37 -10.23 5.88
N ALA A 63 -27.34 -9.90 5.10
CA ALA A 63 -25.94 -10.07 5.51
C ALA A 63 -25.58 -9.12 6.65
N LEU A 64 -26.04 -7.86 6.61
CA LEU A 64 -25.84 -6.89 7.69
C LEU A 64 -26.51 -7.29 9.00
N LYS A 65 -27.65 -7.97 8.93
CA LYS A 65 -28.43 -8.44 10.09
C LYS A 65 -28.10 -9.86 10.53
N ALA A 66 -27.22 -10.55 9.81
CA ALA A 66 -26.90 -11.94 10.07
C ALA A 66 -26.28 -12.10 11.47
N LYS A 67 -26.79 -13.06 12.24
CA LYS A 67 -26.25 -13.41 13.56
C LYS A 67 -25.61 -14.79 13.49
N ALA A 68 -24.44 -14.94 14.10
CA ALA A 68 -23.75 -16.23 14.16
C ALA A 68 -24.60 -17.27 14.91
N SER A 69 -24.70 -18.47 14.34
CA SER A 69 -25.36 -19.61 14.99
C SER A 69 -24.58 -20.06 16.24
N PRO A 70 -25.21 -20.78 17.19
CA PRO A 70 -24.52 -21.30 18.37
C PRO A 70 -23.27 -22.13 18.00
N ARG A 71 -23.40 -23.00 16.99
CA ARG A 71 -22.28 -23.80 16.45
C ARG A 71 -21.13 -22.95 15.92
N LEU A 72 -21.43 -21.86 15.19
CA LEU A 72 -20.40 -20.95 14.70
C LEU A 72 -19.68 -20.23 15.84
N LYS A 73 -20.39 -19.90 16.92
CA LYS A 73 -19.78 -19.30 18.11
C LYS A 73 -18.82 -20.26 18.81
N GLU A 74 -19.19 -21.54 18.92
CA GLU A 74 -18.29 -22.58 19.45
C GLU A 74 -17.05 -22.75 18.59
N LEU A 75 -17.21 -22.82 17.25
CA LEU A 75 -16.10 -22.99 16.31
C LEU A 75 -15.19 -21.77 16.23
N ALA A 76 -15.72 -20.58 16.49
CA ALA A 76 -14.94 -19.35 16.53
C ALA A 76 -14.02 -19.28 17.76
N GLN A 77 -14.24 -20.11 18.79
CA GLN A 77 -13.34 -20.16 19.94
C GLN A 77 -11.99 -20.76 19.52
N PRO A 78 -10.86 -20.10 19.84
CA PRO A 78 -9.55 -20.67 19.57
C PRO A 78 -9.35 -21.94 20.41
N ARG A 79 -8.52 -22.86 19.91
CA ARG A 79 -8.10 -24.01 20.71
C ARG A 79 -7.28 -23.53 21.91
N PRO A 80 -7.44 -24.15 23.09
CA PRO A 80 -6.64 -23.78 24.25
C PRO A 80 -5.15 -24.02 23.99
N CYS A 81 -4.31 -23.20 24.62
CA CYS A 81 -2.87 -23.38 24.55
C CYS A 81 -2.48 -24.74 25.18
N PRO A 82 -1.51 -25.48 24.60
CA PRO A 82 -1.05 -26.73 25.16
C PRO A 82 -0.39 -26.52 26.53
N ALA A 83 -0.35 -27.57 27.36
CA ALA A 83 0.30 -27.53 28.66
C ALA A 83 1.78 -27.12 28.51
N GLY A 84 2.22 -26.13 29.29
CA GLY A 84 3.59 -25.60 29.24
C GLY A 84 3.85 -24.53 28.17
N TRP A 85 2.81 -24.07 27.47
CA TRP A 85 2.90 -22.85 26.66
C TRP A 85 3.03 -21.62 27.57
N GLU A 86 3.96 -20.75 27.21
CA GLU A 86 4.26 -19.51 27.93
C GLU A 86 4.44 -18.41 26.89
N PHE A 87 3.76 -17.27 27.08
CA PHE A 87 3.81 -16.16 26.12
C PHE A 87 5.23 -15.60 25.95
N ASN A 88 5.99 -15.51 27.06
CA ASN A 88 7.34 -14.99 27.09
C ASN A 88 8.40 -16.11 27.18
N ARG A 89 8.22 -17.21 26.45
CA ARG A 89 9.25 -18.26 26.38
C ARG A 89 10.49 -17.71 25.66
N SER A 90 11.66 -17.85 26.29
CA SER A 90 12.95 -17.53 25.65
C SER A 90 13.10 -18.32 24.34
N PRO A 91 13.56 -17.69 23.23
CA PRO A 91 13.86 -18.41 21.98
C PRO A 91 15.07 -19.34 22.13
N TYR A 92 15.86 -19.17 23.19
CA TYR A 92 17.02 -20.00 23.48
C TYR A 92 16.63 -21.22 24.30
N SER A 93 17.09 -22.40 23.88
CA SER A 93 16.96 -23.62 24.67
C SER A 93 17.83 -23.54 25.92
N VAL A 94 17.29 -23.96 27.06
CA VAL A 94 18.07 -24.11 28.29
C VAL A 94 18.93 -25.36 28.16
N VAL A 95 20.24 -25.18 28.11
CA VAL A 95 21.21 -26.29 28.07
C VAL A 95 21.59 -26.64 29.51
N THR A 96 21.67 -27.94 29.82
CA THR A 96 22.11 -28.39 31.15
C THR A 96 23.60 -28.09 31.34
N LYS A 97 24.02 -27.87 32.59
CA LYS A 97 25.43 -27.58 32.90
C LYS A 97 26.37 -28.69 32.44
N ALA A 98 25.92 -29.94 32.53
CA ALA A 98 26.66 -31.10 32.04
C ALA A 98 26.84 -31.09 30.52
N ALA A 99 25.80 -30.73 29.75
CA ALA A 99 25.90 -30.63 28.29
C ALA A 99 26.79 -29.46 27.84
N LEU A 100 26.78 -28.34 28.58
CA LEU A 100 27.69 -27.22 28.31
C LEU A 100 29.17 -27.58 28.54
N SER A 101 29.45 -28.47 29.49
CA SER A 101 30.81 -28.92 29.82
C SER A 101 31.19 -30.26 29.16
N ALA A 102 30.33 -30.81 28.32
CA ALA A 102 30.57 -32.11 27.69
C ALA A 102 31.66 -31.96 26.62
N LEU A 103 32.62 -32.89 26.61
CA LEU A 103 33.58 -33.04 25.54
C LEU A 103 33.01 -33.99 24.48
N PRO A 104 33.22 -33.73 23.18
CA PRO A 104 32.82 -34.66 22.14
C PRO A 104 33.59 -35.97 22.29
N SER A 105 32.93 -37.11 22.04
CA SER A 105 33.67 -38.37 21.84
C SER A 105 34.27 -38.38 20.44
N GLU A 106 35.46 -38.95 20.30
CA GLU A 106 36.06 -39.25 18.99
C GLU A 106 35.38 -40.44 18.30
#